data_AF-A0A7Z7IQA6-F1
#
_entry.id   AF-A0A7Z7IQA6-F1
#
_cell.length_a   1.000
_cell.length_b   1.000
_cell.length_c   1.000
_cell.angle_alpha   90.00
_cell.angle_beta   90.00
_cell.angle_gamma   90.00
#
_symmetry.space_group_name_H-M   'P 1'
#
loop_
_entity.id
_entity.type
_entity.pdbx_description
1 polymer ?
#
loop_
_entity_poly.entity_id
_entity_poly.type
_entity_poly.pdbx_seq_one_letter_code
_entity_poly.pdbx_strand_id
1 'polypeptide(L)'
;MRTTLTLDDDVVRLIEEAVHRERRPMKHVINDALRSALAPQPARQAPYRLKPHESALRSGFDLAGYNRLVDELENEAILDTAHTRDHP
;
A
#
# COMPACT_ATOMS: atom_id res chain seq x y z
N MET A 1 26.53 17.07 -9.45
CA MET A 1 26.85 18.46 -9.87
C MET A 1 27.14 19.30 -8.64
N ARG A 2 28.04 20.28 -8.72
CA ARG A 2 28.30 21.28 -7.67
C ARG A 2 27.65 22.59 -8.11
N THR A 3 26.80 23.15 -7.28
CA THR A 3 26.12 24.42 -7.52
C THR A 3 26.31 25.30 -6.29
N THR A 4 26.47 26.60 -6.51
CA THR A 4 26.44 27.62 -5.45
C THR A 4 25.07 28.30 -5.52
N LEU A 5 24.36 28.33 -4.41
CA LEU A 5 23.06 28.98 -4.27
C LEU A 5 23.15 30.02 -3.15
N THR A 6 22.53 31.17 -3.35
CA THR A 6 22.29 32.14 -2.28
C THR A 6 20.97 31.78 -1.61
N LEU A 7 20.96 31.73 -0.28
CA LEU A 7 19.79 31.41 0.54
C LEU A 7 19.52 32.59 1.48
N ASP A 8 18.25 32.90 1.67
CA ASP A 8 17.82 33.91 2.64
C ASP A 8 18.06 33.41 4.08
N ASP A 9 18.25 34.33 5.02
CA ASP A 9 18.61 34.01 6.41
C ASP A 9 17.58 33.11 7.11
N ASP A 10 16.29 33.29 6.79
CA ASP A 10 15.22 32.45 7.31
C ASP A 10 15.28 31.02 6.76
N VAL A 11 15.62 30.85 5.48
CA VAL A 11 15.83 29.54 4.85
C VAL A 11 17.03 28.83 5.46
N VAL A 12 18.13 29.53 5.73
CA VAL A 12 19.30 28.97 6.42
C VAL A 12 18.90 28.41 7.78
N ARG A 13 18.17 29.18 8.59
CA ARG A 13 17.69 28.73 9.90
C ARG A 13 16.79 27.50 9.81
N LEU A 14 15.87 27.46 8.83
CA LEU A 14 15.00 26.29 8.61
C LEU A 14 15.81 25.03 8.26
N ILE A 15 16.86 25.17 7.46
CA ILE A 15 17.76 24.06 7.10
C ILE A 15 18.52 23.58 8.34
N GLU A 16 19.06 24.47 9.16
CA GLU A 16 19.78 24.12 10.38
C GLU A 16 18.89 23.37 11.38
N GLU A 17 17.67 23.85 11.59
CA GLU A 17 16.67 23.19 12.43
C GLU A 17 16.31 21.80 11.90
N ALA A 18 16.13 21.65 10.58
CA ALA A 18 15.83 20.36 9.95
C ALA A 18 17.01 19.38 10.07
N VAL A 19 18.24 19.85 9.86
CA VAL A 19 19.47 19.06 10.05
C VAL A 19 19.60 18.58 11.48
N HIS A 20 19.35 19.45 12.46
CA HIS A 20 19.41 19.10 13.87
C HIS A 20 18.34 18.07 14.25
N ARG A 21 17.10 18.29 13.80
CA ARG A 21 15.95 17.40 14.07
C ARG A 21 16.14 16.01 13.45
N GLU A 22 16.60 15.94 12.21
CA GLU A 22 16.74 14.68 11.49
C GLU A 22 18.08 13.98 11.78
N ARG A 23 19.08 14.69 12.32
CA ARG A 23 20.47 14.21 12.51
C ARG A 23 21.09 13.68 11.21
N ARG A 24 20.79 14.34 10.10
CA ARG A 24 21.25 13.97 8.75
C ARG A 24 22.15 15.07 8.18
N PRO A 25 23.11 14.75 7.30
CA PRO A 25 23.96 15.78 6.72
C PRO A 25 23.15 16.79 5.89
N MET A 26 23.47 18.07 6.01
CA MET A 26 22.79 19.20 5.34
C MET A 26 22.51 18.97 3.86
N LYS A 27 23.48 18.40 3.12
CA LYS A 27 23.31 18.04 1.70
C LYS A 27 22.10 17.12 1.45
N HIS A 28 21.88 16.12 2.33
CA HIS A 28 20.77 15.18 2.18
C HIS A 28 19.44 15.87 2.48
N VAL A 29 19.38 16.65 3.55
CA VAL A 29 18.18 17.41 3.93
C VAL A 29 17.77 18.36 2.80
N ILE A 30 18.70 19.16 2.28
CA ILE A 30 18.44 20.10 1.18
C ILE A 30 17.97 19.38 -0.08
N ASN A 31 18.68 18.32 -0.50
CA ASN A 31 18.32 17.62 -1.73
C ASN A 31 16.96 16.92 -1.62
N ASP A 32 16.63 16.34 -0.47
CA ASP A 32 15.34 15.68 -0.29
C ASP A 32 14.19 16.68 -0.21
N ALA A 33 14.41 17.82 0.45
CA ALA A 33 13.45 18.92 0.45
C ALA A 33 13.18 19.43 -0.98
N LEU A 34 14.24 19.66 -1.77
CA LEU A 34 14.12 20.09 -3.17
C LEU A 34 13.46 19.02 -4.04
N ARG A 35 13.79 17.74 -3.87
CA ARG A 35 13.12 16.64 -4.60
C ARG A 35 11.63 16.59 -4.27
N SER A 36 11.27 16.72 -3.00
CA SER A 36 9.87 16.71 -2.57
C SER A 36 9.10 17.90 -3.16
N ALA A 37 9.70 19.10 -3.14
CA ALA A 37 9.09 20.32 -3.65
C ALA A 37 8.98 20.36 -5.18
N LEU A 38 9.96 19.79 -5.90
CA LEU A 38 10.02 19.78 -7.36
C LEU A 38 9.46 18.50 -7.99
N ALA A 39 9.11 17.50 -7.18
CA ALA A 39 8.46 16.29 -7.68
C ALA A 39 7.14 16.67 -8.36
N PRO A 40 6.82 16.04 -9.51
CA PRO A 40 5.50 16.16 -10.09
C PRO A 40 4.46 15.77 -9.06
N GLN A 41 3.45 16.61 -8.84
CA GLN A 41 2.34 16.21 -7.98
C GLN A 41 1.74 14.93 -8.57
N PRO A 42 1.55 13.87 -7.76
CA PRO A 42 0.84 12.70 -8.24
C PRO A 42 -0.51 13.18 -8.75
N ALA A 43 -0.88 12.75 -9.95
CA ALA A 43 -2.21 13.03 -10.48
C ALA A 43 -3.22 12.69 -9.38
N ARG A 44 -4.10 13.63 -9.05
CA ARG A 44 -5.08 13.46 -7.98
C ARG A 44 -5.83 12.17 -8.26
N GLN A 45 -5.54 11.12 -7.48
CA GLN A 45 -6.18 9.84 -7.68
C GLN A 45 -7.68 10.08 -7.47
N ALA A 46 -8.49 9.66 -8.43
CA ALA A 46 -9.93 9.71 -8.27
C ALA A 46 -10.27 8.96 -6.97
N PRO A 47 -11.22 9.46 -6.16
CA PRO A 47 -11.66 8.75 -4.97
C PRO A 47 -11.98 7.31 -5.33
N TYR A 48 -11.47 6.36 -4.53
CA TYR A 48 -11.77 4.95 -4.73
C TYR A 48 -13.28 4.74 -4.70
N ARG A 49 -13.84 4.21 -5.79
CA ARG A 49 -15.25 3.84 -5.90
C ARG A 49 -15.36 2.33 -6.00
N LEU A 50 -15.75 1.69 -4.91
CA LEU A 50 -16.16 0.29 -4.92
C LEU A 50 -17.60 0.21 -5.44
N LYS A 51 -17.83 -0.60 -6.48
CA LYS A 51 -19.17 -1.05 -6.85
C LYS A 51 -19.43 -2.37 -6.11
N PRO A 52 -20.19 -2.39 -5.01
CA PRO A 52 -20.49 -3.64 -4.32
C PRO A 52 -21.33 -4.54 -5.23
N HIS A 53 -21.12 -5.84 -5.11
CA HIS A 53 -21.99 -6.85 -5.70
C HIS A 53 -23.03 -7.26 -4.66
N GLU A 54 -24.31 -7.07 -4.97
CA GLU A 54 -25.40 -7.54 -4.11
C GLU A 54 -25.58 -9.05 -4.33
N SER A 55 -25.23 -9.85 -3.32
CA SER A 55 -25.46 -11.28 -3.31
C SER A 55 -25.98 -11.71 -1.95
N ALA A 56 -27.05 -12.51 -1.95
CA ALA A 56 -27.48 -13.20 -0.75
C ALA A 56 -26.60 -14.44 -0.53
N LEU A 57 -26.26 -14.69 0.73
CA LEU A 57 -25.63 -15.93 1.11
C LEU A 57 -26.65 -17.08 1.00
N ARG A 58 -26.26 -18.22 0.44
CA ARG A 58 -27.14 -19.41 0.39
C ARG A 58 -27.49 -19.85 1.82
N SER A 59 -28.70 -20.39 1.99
CA SER A 59 -29.15 -20.93 3.28
C SER A 59 -28.18 -22.01 3.78
N GLY A 60 -27.78 -21.92 5.05
CA GLY A 60 -26.86 -22.87 5.69
C GLY A 60 -25.42 -22.37 5.84
N PHE A 61 -25.04 -21.29 5.16
CA PHE A 61 -23.71 -20.68 5.36
C PHE A 61 -23.75 -19.61 6.46
N ASP A 62 -22.71 -19.60 7.29
CA ASP A 62 -22.51 -18.68 8.40
C ASP A 62 -21.51 -17.57 8.01
N LEU A 63 -21.92 -16.30 8.10
CA LEU A 63 -21.09 -15.13 7.78
C LEU A 63 -19.88 -14.99 8.71
N ALA A 64 -19.95 -15.51 9.93
CA ALA A 64 -18.82 -15.52 10.86
C ALA A 64 -17.93 -16.77 10.71
N GLY A 65 -18.35 -17.71 9.87
CA GLY A 65 -17.82 -19.07 9.79
C GLY A 65 -17.07 -19.40 8.50
N TYR A 66 -16.48 -18.41 7.81
CA TYR A 66 -15.82 -18.63 6.51
C TYR A 66 -14.71 -19.69 6.53
N ASN A 67 -14.02 -19.90 7.67
CA ASN A 67 -13.03 -20.97 7.80
C ASN A 67 -13.65 -22.36 7.56
N ARG A 68 -14.88 -22.60 8.02
CA ARG A 68 -15.58 -23.88 7.80
C ARG A 68 -15.97 -24.08 6.33
N LEU A 69 -16.34 -23.01 5.64
CA LEU A 69 -16.60 -23.06 4.19
C LEU A 69 -15.32 -23.43 3.42
N VAL A 70 -14.16 -22.91 3.84
CA VAL A 70 -12.88 -23.29 3.24
C VAL A 70 -12.62 -24.79 3.45
N ASP A 71 -12.79 -25.29 4.67
CA ASP A 71 -12.60 -26.71 4.99
C ASP A 71 -13.55 -27.62 4.17
N GLU A 72 -14.82 -27.22 4.00
CA GLU A 72 -15.81 -27.96 3.20
C GLU A 72 -15.42 -28.03 1.71
N LEU A 73 -15.01 -26.91 1.12
CA LEU A 73 -14.57 -26.85 -0.29
C LEU A 73 -13.30 -27.67 -0.53
N GLU A 74 -12.35 -27.68 0.41
CA GLU A 74 -11.16 -28.51 0.33
C GLU A 74 -11.51 -30.01 0.39
N ASN A 75 -12.42 -30.40 1.28
CA ASN A 75 -12.90 -31.77 1.38
C ASN A 75 -13.62 -32.23 0.09
N GLU A 76 -14.49 -31.39 -0.48
CA GLU A 76 -15.16 -31.68 -1.76
C GLU A 76 -14.15 -31.87 -2.90
N ALA A 77 -13.13 -31.01 -3.00
CA ALA A 77 -12.08 -31.13 -4.02
C ALA A 77 -11.24 -32.41 -3.88
N ILE A 78 -10.97 -32.84 -2.63
CA ILE A 78 -10.28 -34.11 -2.35
C ILE A 78 -11.15 -35.31 -2.78
N LEU A 79 -12.45 -35.28 -2.50
CA LEU A 79 -13.37 -36.35 -2.89
C LEU A 79 -13.53 -36.44 -4.41
N ASP A 80 -13.62 -35.31 -5.11
CA ASP A 80 -13.72 -35.27 -6.57
C ASP A 80 -12.44 -35.81 -7.27
N THR A 81 -11.27 -35.44 -6.75
CA THR A 81 -9.99 -35.97 -7.25
C THR A 81 -9.76 -37.44 -6.90
N ALA A 82 -10.28 -37.94 -5.78
CA ALA A 82 -10.26 -39.37 -5.45
C ALA A 82 -11.22 -40.17 -6.36
N HIS A 83 -12.41 -39.64 -6.64
CA HIS A 83 -13.39 -40.29 -7.52
C HIS A 83 -12.91 -40.39 -8.97
N THR A 84 -12.17 -39.38 -9.45
CA THR A 84 -11.56 -39.38 -10.78
C THR A 84 -10.40 -40.38 -10.92
N ARG A 85 -9.80 -40.82 -9.79
CA ARG A 85 -8.69 -41.79 -9.79
C ARG A 85 -9.13 -43.26 -9.76
N ASP A 86 -10.39 -43.53 -9.41
CA ASP A 86 -10.96 -44.88 -9.30
C ASP A 86 -11.72 -45.34 -10.56
N HIS A 87 -11.77 -44.52 -11.62
CA HIS A 87 -12.30 -44.93 -12.93
C HIS A 87 -11.16 -45.06 -13.97
N PRO A 88 -10.87 -46.27 -14.50
CA PRO A 88 -9.90 -46.49 -15.57
C PRO A 88 -10.39 -46.01 -16.95
#